data_AF-A0A2W2DPB3-F1
#
_entry.id   AF-A0A2W2DPB3-F1
#
_cell.length_a   1.000
_cell.length_b   1.000
_cell.length_c   1.000
_cell.angle_alpha   90.00
_cell.angle_beta   90.00
_cell.angle_gamma   90.00
#
_symmetry.space_group_name_H-M   'P 1'
#
loop_
_entity.id
_entity.type
_entity.pdbx_description
1 polymer ?
#
loop_
_entity_poly.entity_id
_entity_poly.type
_entity_poly.pdbx_seq_one_letter_code
_entity_poly.pdbx_strand_id
1 'polypeptide(L)' 'MLAEVVDAVIGIDTHRDNHEVEIADSRGTPIATMRIGNDSAGFTQLLAAVAEMAVRCQYVSHTP' A
#
# COMPACT_ATOMS: atom_id res chain seq x y z
N MET A 1 5.43 -18.79 2.48
CA MET A 1 5.88 -17.69 1.58
C MET A 1 5.07 -16.43 1.90
N LEU A 2 5.55 -15.20 1.69
CA LEU A 2 4.80 -13.96 2.02
C LEU A 2 3.35 -13.99 1.49
N ALA A 3 3.15 -14.56 0.30
CA ALA A 3 1.84 -14.70 -0.31
C ALA A 3 0.81 -15.52 0.49
N GLU A 4 1.24 -16.33 1.46
CA GLU A 4 0.38 -17.17 2.30
C GLU A 4 -0.03 -16.46 3.61
N VAL A 5 0.56 -15.30 3.91
CA VAL A 5 0.40 -14.60 5.19
C VAL A 5 0.02 -13.13 5.06
N VAL A 6 0.10 -12.55 3.87
CA VAL A 6 -0.31 -11.16 3.61
C VAL A 6 -1.13 -11.05 2.33
N ASP A 7 -2.10 -10.14 2.32
CA ASP A 7 -2.90 -9.82 1.14
C ASP A 7 -2.20 -8.81 0.23
N ALA A 8 -1.42 -7.90 0.82
CA ALA A 8 -0.68 -6.86 0.11
C ALA A 8 0.61 -6.50 0.86
N VAL A 9 1.59 -5.99 0.11
CA VAL A 9 2.86 -5.48 0.62
C VAL A 9 2.97 -4.01 0.22
N ILE A 10 3.50 -3.18 1.12
CA ILE A 10 3.77 -1.77 0.87
C ILE A 10 5.28 -1.58 0.91
N GLY A 11 5.86 -1.18 -0.23
CA GLY A 11 7.24 -0.74 -0.35
C GLY A 11 7.32 0.78 -0.34
N ILE A 12 8.29 1.33 0.39
CA ILE A 12 8.54 2.78 0.44
C ILE A 12 10.00 3.03 0.13
N ASP A 13 10.27 3.68 -1.00
CA ASP A 13 11.58 4.25 -1.31
C ASP A 13 11.67 5.65 -0.70
N THR A 14 12.61 5.81 0.23
CA THR A 14 12.74 7.03 1.04
C THR A 14 13.74 7.99 0.44
N HIS A 15 13.29 9.21 0.13
CA HIS A 15 14.14 10.30 -0.34
C HIS A 15 14.06 11.53 0.56
N ARG A 16 14.92 12.54 0.32
CA ARG A 16 15.02 13.73 1.18
C ARG A 16 13.70 14.48 1.31
N ASP A 17 13.03 14.70 0.18
CA ASP A 17 11.85 15.58 0.11
C ASP A 17 10.55 14.81 -0.10
N ASN A 18 10.64 13.58 -0.61
CA ASN A 18 9.49 12.77 -1.00
C ASN A 18 9.79 11.29 -0.78
N HIS A 19 8.74 10.48 -0.72
CA HIS A 19 8.82 9.02 -0.78
C HIS A 19 8.04 8.51 -1.98
N GLU A 20 8.61 7.54 -2.69
CA GLU A 20 7.88 6.77 -3.70
C GLU A 20 7.34 5.50 -3.04
N VAL A 21 6.03 5.32 -3.12
CA VAL A 21 5.33 4.19 -2.50
C VAL A 21 4.77 3.30 -3.59
N GLU A 22 4.98 2.00 -3.44
CA GLU A 22 4.32 0.96 -4.21
C GLU A 22 3.53 0.06 -3.28
N ILE A 23 2.29 -0.24 -3.65
CA ILE A 23 1.48 -1.27 -3.02
C ILE A 23 1.32 -2.39 -4.03
N ALA A 24 1.75 -3.58 -3.64
CA ALA A 24 1.71 -4.77 -4.48
C ALA A 24 0.83 -5.86 -3.85
N ASP A 25 0.21 -6.69 -4.69
CA ASP A 25 -0.51 -7.87 -4.24
C ASP A 25 0.45 -8.93 -3.66
N SER A 26 -0.12 -9.99 -3.09
CA SER A 26 0.62 -11.12 -2.52
C SER A 26 1.60 -11.81 -3.49
N ARG A 27 1.43 -11.62 -4.81
CA ARG A 27 2.31 -12.14 -5.87
C ARG A 27 3.40 -11.16 -6.28
N GLY A 28 3.43 -9.97 -5.71
CA GLY A 28 4.35 -8.89 -6.06
C GLY A 28 3.91 -8.08 -7.28
N THR A 29 2.65 -8.19 -7.71
CA THR A 29 2.12 -7.36 -8.80
C THR A 29 1.76 -5.97 -8.27
N PRO A 30 2.29 -4.88 -8.82
CA PRO A 30 1.91 -3.53 -8.40
C PRO A 30 0.42 -3.27 -8.66
N ILE A 31 -0.29 -2.80 -7.64
CA ILE A 31 -1.72 -2.44 -7.71
C ILE A 31 -1.99 -0.97 -7.45
N ALA A 32 -1.06 -0.26 -6.79
CA ALA A 32 -1.09 1.19 -6.67
C ALA A 32 0.33 1.74 -6.50
N THR A 33 0.56 2.96 -7.00
CA THR A 33 1.77 3.74 -6.72
C THR A 33 1.38 5.15 -6.31
N MET A 34 2.17 5.76 -5.43
CA MET A 34 2.00 7.16 -5.06
C MET A 34 3.29 7.79 -4.60
N ARG A 35 3.40 9.10 -4.85
CA ARG A 35 4.45 9.93 -4.30
C ARG A 35 3.90 10.77 -3.17
N ILE A 36 4.51 10.70 -2.01
CA ILE A 36 4.13 11.49 -0.83
C ILE A 36 5.27 12.43 -0.44
N GLY A 37 4.96 13.55 0.22
CA GLY A 37 5.98 14.40 0.83
C GLY A 37 6.67 13.68 1.99
N ASN A 38 7.93 14.03 2.26
CA ASN A 38 8.66 13.56 3.45
C ASN A 38 8.29 14.38 4.71
N ASP A 39 7.00 14.44 4.99
CA ASP A 39 6.44 15.10 6.16
C ASP A 39 5.22 14.32 6.70
N SER A 40 4.72 14.74 7.85
CA SER A 40 3.59 14.08 8.51
C SER A 40 2.30 14.14 7.67
N ALA A 41 2.13 15.14 6.80
CA ALA A 41 0.97 15.22 5.94
C ALA A 41 1.03 14.16 4.83
N GLY A 42 2.21 13.95 4.23
CA GLY A 42 2.46 12.87 3.28
C GLY A 42 2.21 11.49 3.88
N PHE A 43 2.68 11.24 5.10
CA PHE A 43 2.39 9.97 5.79
C PHE A 43 0.90 9.81 6.15
N THR A 44 0.20 10.90 6.49
CA THR A 44 -1.25 10.87 6.73
C THR A 44 -2.01 10.49 5.45
N GLN A 45 -1.60 11.05 4.30
CA GLN A 45 -2.15 10.69 2.99
C GLN A 45 -1.94 9.19 2.69
N LEU A 46 -0.74 8.66 2.95
CA LEU A 46 -0.46 7.24 2.76
C LEU A 46 -1.36 6.36 3.64
N LEU A 47 -1.49 6.66 4.93
CA LEU A 47 -2.33 5.88 5.85
C LEU A 47 -3.80 5.89 5.43
N ALA A 48 -4.31 7.02 4.93
CA ALA A 48 -5.67 7.11 4.39
C ALA A 48 -5.87 6.18 3.19
N ALA A 49 -4.93 6.15 2.25
CA ALA A 49 -4.99 5.26 1.09
C ALA A 49 -4.92 3.78 1.48
N VAL A 50 -4.06 3.43 2.45
CA VAL A 50 -3.97 2.06 2.97
C VAL A 50 -5.29 1.64 3.63
N ALA A 51 -5.92 2.52 4.40
CA ALA A 51 -7.21 2.23 5.03
C ALA A 51 -8.31 1.98 3.98
N GLU A 52 -8.37 2.78 2.91
CA GLU A 52 -9.29 2.55 1.79
C GLU A 52 -9.05 1.21 1.07
N MET A 53 -7.78 0.84 0.89
CA MET A 53 -7.42 -0.43 0.26
C MET A 53 -7.71 -1.64 1.13
N ALA A 54 -7.47 -1.56 2.44
CA ALA A 54 -7.81 -2.63 3.38
C ALA A 54 -9.32 -2.95 3.33
N VAL A 55 -10.16 -1.91 3.26
CA VAL A 55 -11.61 -2.07 3.05
C VAL A 55 -11.90 -2.76 1.72
N ARG A 56 -11.25 -2.37 0.62
CA ARG A 56 -11.43 -3.04 -0.69
C ARG A 56 -10.99 -4.50 -0.68
N CYS A 57 -9.90 -4.84 0.00
CA CYS A 57 -9.39 -6.20 0.08
C CYS A 57 -10.33 -7.14 0.85
N GLN A 58 -10.97 -6.65 1.92
CA GLN A 58 -12.00 -7.40 2.66
C GLN A 58 -13.23 -7.75 1.81
N TYR A 59 -13.54 -6.94 0.78
CA TYR A 59 -14.63 -7.23 -0.16
C TYR A 59 -14.29 -8.32 -1.18
N VAL A 60 -13.00 -8.52 -1.54
CA VAL A 60 -12.61 -9.53 -2.54
C VAL A 60 -12.49 -10.93 -1.93
N SER A 61 -12.28 -11.03 -0.61
CA SER A 61 -12.14 -12.30 0.11
C SER A 61 -13.47 -12.98 0.49
N HIS A 62 -14.62 -12.40 0.11
CA HIS A 62 -15.97 -12.91 0.44
C HIS A 62 -16.79 -13.40 -0.77
N THR A 63 -16.14 -13.85 -1.85
CA THR A 63 -16.84 -14.59 -2.91
C THR A 63 -16.71 -16.10 -2.64
N PRO A 64 -17.84 -16.84 -2.48
CA PRO A 64 -17.82 -18.30 -2.29
C PRO A 64 -17.38 -19.06 -3.55
#